data_AF-A0A444IX92-F1
#
_entry.id   AF-A0A444IX92-F1
#
_cell.length_a   1.000
_cell.length_b   1.000
_cell.length_c   1.000
_cell.angle_alpha   90.00
_cell.angle_beta   90.00
_cell.angle_gamma   90.00
#
_symmetry.space_group_name_H-M   'P 1'
#
loop_
_entity.id
_entity.type
_entity.pdbx_description
1 polymer ?
#
loop_
_entity_poly.entity_id
_entity_poly.type
_entity_poly.pdbx_seq_one_letter_code
_entity_poly.pdbx_strand_id
1 'polypeptide(L)'
;MKFFIWLMSCFALLLLNGCYYPGHPPQHPPVTPPPVVTPPPGVCGGIAGWGCPSGQYCDFGRGQCNMLDAQGTCKTRPEMCPRIYKPVCGCDGRTYGNRCEAQRAGATIRHKGPCRIVRPVHPIRHR
;
A
#
# COMPACT_ATOMS: atom_id res chain seq x y z
N MET A 1 31.71 -10.31 -54.89
CA MET A 1 31.23 -11.60 -54.32
C MET A 1 32.11 -12.07 -53.15
N LYS A 2 32.31 -11.23 -52.12
CA LYS A 2 33.12 -11.53 -50.90
C LYS A 2 32.50 -10.95 -49.61
N PHE A 3 31.29 -10.37 -49.71
CA PHE A 3 30.57 -9.73 -48.60
C PHE A 3 29.60 -10.68 -47.88
N PHE A 4 29.22 -11.80 -48.51
CA PHE A 4 28.28 -12.78 -47.93
C PHE A 4 28.93 -13.89 -47.11
N ILE A 5 30.26 -14.03 -47.19
CA ILE A 5 31.00 -15.11 -46.50
C ILE A 5 31.30 -14.73 -45.04
N TRP A 6 31.35 -13.44 -44.71
CA TRP A 6 31.64 -12.96 -43.34
C TRP A 6 30.43 -12.97 -42.39
N LEU A 7 29.21 -13.18 -42.89
CA LEU A 7 28.00 -13.19 -42.06
C LEU A 7 27.72 -14.56 -41.42
N MET A 8 28.26 -15.65 -41.99
CA MET A 8 28.07 -17.02 -41.50
C MET A 8 29.22 -17.55 -40.62
N SER A 9 30.33 -16.81 -40.48
CA SER A 9 31.44 -17.19 -39.59
C SER A 9 31.40 -16.53 -38.20
N CYS A 10 30.57 -15.51 -37.99
CA CYS A 10 30.32 -15.00 -36.63
C CYS A 10 29.28 -15.81 -35.86
N PHE A 11 28.43 -16.57 -36.56
CA PHE A 11 27.38 -17.37 -35.92
C PHE A 11 27.87 -18.72 -35.37
N ALA A 12 29.01 -19.24 -35.87
CA ALA A 12 29.55 -20.54 -35.47
C ALA A 12 30.46 -20.51 -34.23
N LEU A 13 30.83 -19.34 -33.72
CA LEU A 13 31.64 -19.22 -32.49
C LEU A 13 30.82 -18.84 -31.25
N LEU A 14 29.51 -18.60 -31.41
CA LEU A 14 28.58 -18.25 -30.31
C LEU A 14 28.16 -19.43 -29.42
N LEU A 15 28.61 -20.66 -29.68
CA LEU A 15 28.16 -21.84 -28.93
C LEU A 15 29.24 -22.60 -28.14
N LEU A 16 30.53 -22.28 -28.24
CA LEU A 16 31.56 -23.04 -27.49
C LEU A 16 32.64 -22.22 -26.80
N ASN A 17 32.73 -20.92 -27.01
CA ASN A 17 33.61 -20.08 -26.20
C ASN A 17 32.82 -18.88 -25.73
N GLY A 18 32.17 -19.04 -24.58
CA GLY A 18 31.73 -17.88 -23.80
C GLY A 18 32.88 -16.89 -23.71
N CYS A 19 32.58 -15.61 -23.90
CA CYS A 19 33.57 -14.55 -23.89
C CYS A 19 34.24 -14.46 -22.51
N TYR A 20 35.28 -15.27 -22.28
CA TYR A 20 36.19 -15.08 -21.17
C TYR A 20 37.08 -13.90 -21.54
N TYR A 21 36.67 -12.70 -21.13
CA TYR A 21 37.54 -11.53 -21.12
C TYR A 21 38.32 -11.53 -19.80
N PRO A 22 39.60 -11.92 -19.79
CA PRO A 22 40.42 -11.78 -18.60
C PRO A 22 40.72 -10.29 -18.41
N GLY A 23 40.16 -9.69 -17.35
CA GLY A 23 40.56 -8.35 -16.93
C GLY A 23 39.44 -7.31 -16.80
N HIS A 24 38.15 -7.67 -16.88
CA HIS A 24 37.12 -6.73 -16.43
C HIS A 24 36.93 -6.84 -14.90
N PRO A 25 37.20 -5.77 -14.13
CA PRO A 25 36.76 -5.72 -12.74
C PRO A 25 35.23 -5.89 -12.69
N PRO A 26 34.68 -6.46 -11.60
CA PRO A 26 33.24 -6.59 -11.44
C PRO A 26 32.59 -5.20 -11.59
N GLN A 27 31.87 -5.00 -12.70
CA GLN A 27 31.21 -3.73 -13.01
C GLN A 27 29.89 -3.55 -12.25
N HIS A 28 29.53 -4.51 -11.39
CA HIS A 28 28.38 -4.34 -10.52
C HIS A 28 28.87 -3.74 -9.21
N PRO A 29 28.47 -2.49 -8.90
CA PRO A 29 28.71 -1.94 -7.58
C PRO A 29 28.11 -2.90 -6.53
N PRO A 30 28.66 -2.94 -5.30
CA PRO A 30 28.03 -3.68 -4.23
C PRO A 30 26.57 -3.24 -4.15
N VAL A 31 25.66 -4.21 -4.25
CA VAL A 31 24.23 -3.96 -4.07
C VAL A 31 24.07 -3.56 -2.62
N THR A 32 24.10 -2.26 -2.35
CA THR A 32 23.68 -1.75 -1.04
C THR A 32 22.22 -2.16 -0.87
N PRO A 33 21.80 -2.61 0.32
CA PRO A 33 20.38 -2.75 0.58
C PRO A 33 19.73 -1.40 0.24
N PRO A 34 18.54 -1.40 -0.38
CA PRO A 34 17.83 -0.15 -0.61
C PRO A 34 17.75 0.61 0.71
N PRO A 35 17.86 1.95 0.70
CA PRO A 35 17.74 2.72 1.92
C PRO A 35 16.46 2.27 2.63
N VAL A 36 16.55 1.98 3.93
CA VAL A 36 15.36 1.68 4.72
C VAL A 36 14.51 2.94 4.66
N VAL A 37 13.49 2.91 3.79
CA VAL A 37 12.55 4.01 3.65
C VAL A 37 11.77 4.00 4.95
N THR A 38 12.16 4.79 5.95
CA THR A 38 11.31 4.99 7.13
C THR A 38 10.38 6.16 6.82
N PRO A 39 9.11 6.09 7.25
CA PRO A 39 8.18 7.19 7.02
C PRO A 39 8.62 8.39 7.88
N PRO A 40 8.31 9.63 7.46
CA PRO A 40 8.43 10.78 8.33
C PRO A 40 7.68 10.53 9.65
N PRO A 41 8.17 11.08 10.79
CA PRO A 41 7.53 10.90 12.08
C PRO A 41 6.04 11.25 12.03
N GLY A 42 5.19 10.31 12.47
CA GLY A 42 3.75 10.52 12.54
C GLY A 42 2.98 10.34 11.22
N VAL A 43 3.62 9.86 10.14
CA VAL A 43 2.92 9.46 8.90
C VAL A 43 2.60 7.98 8.93
N CYS A 44 1.44 7.61 8.41
CA CYS A 44 0.97 6.23 8.29
C CYS A 44 0.26 5.96 6.97
N GLY A 45 0.15 4.69 6.60
CA GLY A 45 -0.39 4.23 5.33
C GLY A 45 0.56 4.42 4.16
N GLY A 46 0.01 4.87 3.02
CA GLY A 46 0.66 4.89 1.71
C GLY A 46 0.91 3.50 1.15
N ILE A 47 1.55 3.43 -0.02
CA ILE A 47 1.91 2.18 -0.71
C ILE A 47 2.74 1.22 0.15
N ALA A 48 3.54 1.78 1.08
CA ALA A 48 4.39 1.02 1.99
C ALA A 48 3.64 0.53 3.24
N GLY A 49 2.38 0.94 3.45
CA GLY A 49 1.53 0.42 4.52
C GLY A 49 2.02 0.74 5.94
N TRP A 50 2.60 1.92 6.15
CA TRP A 50 3.19 2.28 7.45
C TRP A 50 2.16 2.29 8.58
N GLY A 51 2.45 1.55 9.65
CA GLY A 51 1.65 1.54 10.86
C GLY A 51 1.98 2.71 11.79
N CYS A 52 1.08 2.97 12.75
CA CYS A 52 1.37 3.87 13.86
C CYS A 52 1.88 3.10 15.09
N PRO A 53 2.67 3.75 15.97
CA PRO A 53 3.06 3.18 17.26
C PRO A 53 1.85 2.81 18.14
N SER A 54 2.10 1.98 19.15
CA SER A 54 1.09 1.56 20.13
C SER A 54 0.34 2.75 20.74
N GLY A 55 -0.98 2.60 20.88
CA GLY A 55 -1.85 3.65 21.43
C GLY A 55 -2.24 4.74 20.42
N GLN A 56 -1.74 4.69 19.18
CA GLN A 56 -2.15 5.59 18.11
C GLN A 56 -2.97 4.85 17.04
N TYR A 57 -3.68 5.62 16.22
CA TYR A 57 -4.37 5.14 15.03
C TYR A 57 -4.02 6.01 13.84
N CYS A 58 -4.13 5.43 12.64
CA CYS A 58 -3.92 6.17 11.42
C CYS A 58 -5.21 6.93 11.06
N ASP A 59 -5.15 8.26 11.11
CA ASP A 59 -6.23 9.13 10.62
C ASP A 59 -5.95 9.49 9.16
N PHE A 60 -6.60 8.78 8.23
CA PHE A 60 -6.55 9.13 6.80
C PHE A 60 -7.42 10.36 6.47
N GLY A 61 -8.14 10.94 7.44
CA GLY A 61 -9.15 11.94 7.14
C GLY A 61 -10.46 11.32 6.63
N ARG A 62 -11.53 12.10 6.71
CA ARG A 62 -12.88 11.61 6.44
C ARG A 62 -13.05 11.22 4.97
N GLY A 63 -13.58 10.03 4.73
CA GLY A 63 -13.92 9.57 3.37
C GLY A 63 -12.74 9.07 2.55
N GLN A 64 -11.51 9.11 3.08
CA GLN A 64 -10.32 8.60 2.38
C GLN A 64 -10.15 7.08 2.55
N CYS A 65 -11.23 6.37 2.89
CA CYS A 65 -11.24 4.92 2.90
C CYS A 65 -11.19 4.41 1.45
N ASN A 66 -10.31 3.44 1.18
CA ASN A 66 -10.14 2.78 -0.13
C ASN A 66 -9.36 3.57 -1.19
N MET A 67 -8.60 4.60 -0.80
CA MET A 67 -7.54 5.12 -1.69
C MET A 67 -6.32 4.20 -1.58
N LEU A 68 -5.78 3.75 -2.73
CA LEU A 68 -4.68 2.78 -2.79
C LEU A 68 -3.43 3.26 -2.03
N ASP A 69 -3.14 4.56 -2.15
CA ASP A 69 -1.99 5.20 -1.51
C ASP A 69 -2.43 6.21 -0.44
N ALA A 70 -3.55 5.95 0.23
CA ALA A 70 -4.05 6.82 1.29
C ALA A 70 -2.94 7.00 2.35
N GLN A 71 -2.49 8.23 2.53
CA GLN A 71 -1.59 8.59 3.62
C GLN A 71 -2.39 9.30 4.70
N GLY A 72 -2.09 8.98 5.95
CA GLY A 72 -2.71 9.57 7.11
C GLY A 72 -1.67 10.08 8.09
N THR A 73 -2.17 10.65 9.17
CA THR A 73 -1.35 11.06 10.30
C THR A 73 -1.67 10.18 11.50
N CYS A 74 -0.65 9.74 12.21
CA CYS A 74 -0.81 9.05 13.46
C CYS A 74 -1.36 10.00 14.52
N LYS A 75 -2.49 9.60 15.12
CA LYS A 75 -3.15 10.34 16.19
C LYS A 75 -3.36 9.43 17.39
N THR A 76 -3.27 10.00 18.58
CA THR A 76 -3.53 9.29 19.83
C THR A 76 -4.97 8.80 19.90
N ARG A 77 -5.14 7.55 20.35
CA ARG A 77 -6.47 6.98 20.60
C ARG A 77 -7.01 7.57 21.90
N PRO A 78 -8.22 8.16 21.90
CA PRO A 78 -8.82 8.65 23.13
C PRO A 78 -9.13 7.49 24.08
N GLU A 79 -8.76 7.62 25.35
CA GLU A 79 -9.06 6.61 26.38
C GLU A 79 -10.53 6.65 26.78
N MET A 80 -11.03 7.86 27.02
CA MET A 80 -12.41 8.13 27.42
C MET A 80 -13.19 8.77 26.28
N CYS A 81 -14.44 8.35 26.13
CA CYS A 81 -15.36 8.90 25.15
C CYS A 81 -16.66 9.33 25.81
N PRO A 82 -17.24 10.48 25.41
CA PRO A 82 -18.54 10.90 25.90
C PRO A 82 -19.62 9.92 25.43
N ARG A 83 -20.64 9.70 26.27
CA ARG A 83 -21.81 8.87 25.95
C ARG A 83 -22.85 9.63 25.11
N ILE A 84 -22.39 10.28 24.05
CA ILE A 84 -23.25 11.04 23.12
C ILE A 84 -23.45 10.19 21.88
N TYR A 85 -24.70 9.89 21.53
CA TYR A 85 -25.01 9.15 20.31
C TYR A 85 -25.04 10.08 19.10
N LYS A 86 -24.01 9.98 18.25
CA LYS A 86 -23.83 10.71 16.98
C LYS A 86 -23.13 9.77 15.98
N PRO A 87 -23.87 8.80 15.40
CA PRO A 87 -23.26 7.64 14.76
C PRO A 87 -22.39 7.99 13.56
N VAL A 88 -21.36 7.18 13.34
CA VAL A 88 -20.44 7.27 12.20
C VAL A 88 -20.16 5.89 11.64
N CYS A 89 -19.85 5.82 10.34
CA CYS A 89 -19.42 4.59 9.69
C CYS A 89 -17.89 4.61 9.55
N GLY A 90 -17.23 3.58 10.06
CA GLY A 90 -15.78 3.40 9.93
C GLY A 90 -15.37 2.89 8.55
N CYS A 91 -14.10 3.03 8.20
CA CYS A 91 -13.54 2.42 6.99
C CYS A 91 -13.64 0.89 7.01
N ASP A 92 -13.66 0.30 8.20
CA ASP A 92 -13.85 -1.12 8.49
C ASP A 92 -15.31 -1.60 8.33
N GLY A 93 -16.23 -0.72 7.93
CA GLY A 93 -17.63 -1.05 7.72
C GLY A 93 -18.44 -1.19 9.02
N ARG A 94 -17.86 -0.83 10.18
CA ARG A 94 -18.57 -0.88 11.47
C ARG A 94 -19.20 0.48 11.78
N THR A 95 -20.41 0.42 12.35
CA THR A 95 -21.05 1.61 12.91
C THR A 95 -20.54 1.83 14.33
N TYR A 96 -20.10 3.05 14.62
CA TYR A 96 -19.72 3.48 15.97
C TYR A 96 -20.75 4.46 16.53
N GLY A 97 -20.96 4.46 17.83
CA GLY A 97 -21.93 5.35 18.50
C GLY A 97 -21.57 6.82 18.34
N ASN A 98 -20.28 7.13 18.26
CA ASN A 98 -19.77 8.45 17.87
C ASN A 98 -18.34 8.42 17.31
N ARG A 99 -17.85 9.59 16.89
CA ARG A 99 -16.47 9.78 16.39
C ARG A 99 -15.41 9.35 17.40
N CYS A 100 -15.57 9.67 18.67
CA CYS A 100 -14.58 9.32 19.68
C CYS A 100 -14.44 7.81 19.79
N GLU A 101 -15.57 7.08 19.83
CA GLU A 101 -15.56 5.62 19.90
C GLU A 101 -14.89 4.99 18.67
N ALA A 102 -15.12 5.53 17.47
CA ALA A 102 -14.42 5.10 16.26
C ALA A 102 -12.90 5.31 16.37
N GLN A 103 -12.46 6.49 16.81
CA GLN A 103 -11.05 6.82 17.01
C GLN A 103 -10.41 5.95 18.10
N ARG A 104 -11.12 5.69 19.19
CA ARG A 104 -10.68 4.79 20.26
C ARG A 104 -10.52 3.37 19.75
N ALA A 105 -11.37 2.91 18.84
CA ALA A 105 -11.24 1.63 18.16
C ALA A 105 -10.15 1.63 17.07
N GLY A 106 -9.58 2.78 16.74
CA GLY A 106 -8.57 2.96 15.70
C GLY A 106 -9.14 3.01 14.28
N ALA A 107 -10.45 3.23 14.12
CA ALA A 107 -11.10 3.31 12.83
C ALA A 107 -11.11 4.74 12.29
N THR A 108 -10.61 4.92 11.07
CA THR A 108 -10.86 6.14 10.30
C THR A 108 -12.34 6.20 9.91
N ILE A 109 -12.93 7.39 9.91
CA ILE A 109 -14.33 7.60 9.56
C ILE A 109 -14.49 7.65 8.05
N ARG A 110 -15.33 6.76 7.51
CA ARG A 110 -15.78 6.79 6.12
C ARG A 110 -16.76 7.92 5.88
N HIS A 111 -17.85 7.94 6.64
CA HIS A 111 -18.88 8.99 6.53
C HIS A 111 -19.64 9.17 7.84
N LYS A 112 -20.39 10.27 7.93
CA LYS A 112 -21.33 10.53 9.03
C LYS A 112 -22.54 9.60 8.92
N GLY A 113 -23.18 9.30 10.05
CA GLY A 113 -24.30 8.36 10.13
C GLY A 113 -23.84 6.90 10.20
N PRO A 114 -24.76 5.97 10.49
CA PRO A 114 -24.45 4.55 10.57
C PRO A 114 -24.06 3.98 9.19
N CYS A 115 -23.28 2.89 9.20
CA CYS A 115 -23.04 2.12 7.98
C CYS A 115 -24.36 1.54 7.47
N ARG A 116 -24.50 1.48 6.14
CA ARG A 116 -25.63 0.85 5.49
C ARG A 116 -25.20 -0.55 5.06
N ILE A 117 -25.96 -1.57 5.46
CA ILE A 117 -25.92 -2.86 4.77
C ILE A 117 -26.51 -2.63 3.38
N VAL A 118 -25.64 -2.43 2.38
CA VAL A 118 -26.05 -2.59 0.98
C VAL A 118 -26.37 -4.07 0.81
N ARG A 119 -27.62 -4.45 1.00
CA ARG A 119 -28.11 -5.72 0.46
C ARG A 119 -27.92 -5.61 -1.05
N PRO A 120 -27.11 -6.48 -1.69
CA PRO A 120 -27.05 -6.51 -3.13
C PRO A 120 -28.48 -6.77 -3.58
N VAL A 121 -29.09 -5.81 -4.27
CA VAL A 121 -30.36 -6.06 -4.95
C VAL A 121 -30.01 -7.02 -6.06
N HIS A 122 -30.09 -8.33 -5.78
CA HIS A 122 -30.11 -9.31 -6.85
C HIS A 122 -31.37 -9.01 -7.65
N PRO A 123 -31.26 -8.65 -8.94
CA PRO A 123 -32.46 -8.61 -9.78
C PRO A 123 -33.05 -10.01 -9.71
N ILE A 124 -34.31 -10.08 -9.30
CA ILE A 124 -35.06 -11.34 -9.25
C ILE A 124 -35.06 -11.85 -10.68
N ARG A 125 -34.23 -12.85 -10.99
CA ARG A 125 -34.36 -13.64 -12.21
C ARG A 125 -35.68 -14.39 -12.04
N HIS A 126 -36.76 -13.77 -12.48
CA HIS A 126 -38.01 -14.47 -12.74
C HIS A 126 -37.68 -15.53 -13.79
N ARG A 127 -37.65 -16.78 -13.33
CA ARG A 127 -37.56 -17.98 -14.17
C ARG A 127 -38.83 -18.10 -14.99
#